data_AF-A0A0A8Y6N5-F1
#
_entry.id   AF-A0A0A8Y6N5-F1
#
_cell.length_a   1.000
_cell.length_b   1.000
_cell.length_c   1.000
_cell.angle_alpha   90.00
_cell.angle_beta   90.00
_cell.angle_gamma   90.00
#
_symmetry.space_group_name_H-M   'P 1'
#
loop_
_entity.id
_entity.type
_entity.pdbx_description
1 polymer ?
#
loop_
_entity_poly.entity_id
_entity_poly.type
_entity_poly.pdbx_seq_one_letter_code
_entity_poly.pdbx_strand_id
1 'polypeptide(L)'
;MISVHGDEKDGPTQSTTIEVKVEEPRSPDDPSREAVSSSDVIAMKIEDLTYPLIYPLSPATTTRRHQRKSYNRSSLHRSARLAQCNVLKDLDIVGNDVKLDEGVIQEYAECLKQLLPPDLLKSLTSLKGHAS
;
A
#
# COMPACT_ATOMS: atom_id res chain seq x y z
N MET A 1 26.29 67.01 15.33
CA MET A 1 26.66 66.62 16.70
C MET A 1 25.93 65.31 17.03
N ILE A 2 26.64 64.17 16.86
CA ILE A 2 27.01 63.13 17.89
C ILE A 2 25.78 62.45 18.52
N SER A 3 25.59 61.11 18.56
CA SER A 3 26.54 59.99 18.53
C SER A 3 25.91 58.67 18.03
N VAL A 4 26.77 57.78 17.56
CA VAL A 4 26.59 56.35 17.26
C VAL A 4 27.09 55.52 18.45
N HIS A 5 26.38 54.45 18.86
CA HIS A 5 26.91 53.16 19.40
C HIS A 5 25.71 52.28 19.82
N GLY A 6 25.53 51.07 19.28
CA GLY A 6 25.99 49.79 19.86
C GLY A 6 24.88 49.22 20.77
N ASP A 7 24.32 48.03 20.58
CA ASP A 7 25.01 46.76 20.78
C ASP A 7 24.30 45.59 20.08
N GLU A 8 25.12 44.81 19.40
CA GLU A 8 24.93 43.44 18.98
C GLU A 8 25.07 42.53 20.20
N LYS A 9 24.09 41.65 20.45
CA LYS A 9 24.21 40.57 21.44
C LYS A 9 23.73 39.27 20.82
N ASP A 10 24.67 38.63 20.11
CA ASP A 10 24.70 37.18 19.98
C ASP A 10 24.79 36.53 21.38
N GLY A 11 23.97 35.50 21.58
CA GLY A 11 23.92 34.71 22.82
C GLY A 11 23.62 33.24 22.50
N PRO A 12 24.17 32.28 23.26
CA PRO A 12 24.82 31.11 22.68
C PRO A 12 23.91 29.91 22.42
N THR A 13 24.28 29.21 21.34
CA THR A 13 23.94 27.83 20.97
C THR A 13 24.09 26.87 22.15
N GLN A 14 23.04 26.11 22.44
CA GLN A 14 23.18 24.83 23.13
C GLN A 14 22.49 23.75 22.30
N SER A 15 23.21 23.26 21.30
CA SER A 15 22.91 22.02 20.59
C SER A 15 23.03 20.87 21.59
N THR A 16 21.90 20.32 22.01
CA THR A 16 21.87 19.09 22.80
C THR A 16 22.00 17.91 21.85
N THR A 17 23.22 17.41 21.72
CA THR A 17 23.57 16.14 21.09
C THR A 17 23.02 15.00 21.96
N ILE A 18 21.99 14.31 21.48
CA ILE A 18 21.54 13.05 22.06
C ILE A 18 22.31 11.95 21.34
N GLU A 19 23.22 11.30 22.05
CA GLU A 19 23.99 10.18 21.51
C GLU A 19 23.05 9.01 21.18
N VAL A 20 23.06 8.64 19.90
CA VAL A 20 22.44 7.44 19.37
C VAL A 20 23.23 6.23 19.87
N LYS A 21 22.60 5.42 20.73
CA LYS A 21 23.12 4.09 21.07
C LYS A 21 22.58 3.09 20.04
N VAL A 22 23.35 2.85 18.98
CA VAL A 22 23.15 1.71 18.07
C VAL A 22 23.49 0.45 18.85
N GLU A 23 22.47 -0.38 19.12
CA GLU A 23 22.68 -1.77 19.49
C GLU A 23 22.58 -2.63 18.23
N GLU A 24 23.70 -3.26 17.89
CA GLU A 24 23.91 -4.12 16.73
C GLU A 24 23.32 -5.53 16.98
N PRO A 25 22.49 -6.08 16.08
CA PRO A 25 21.96 -7.43 16.22
C PRO A 25 23.03 -8.48 15.87
N ARG A 26 23.46 -9.27 16.86
CA ARG A 26 24.33 -10.44 16.61
C ARG A 26 23.49 -11.66 16.25
N SER A 27 23.54 -12.07 14.98
CA SER A 27 23.45 -13.47 14.56
C SER A 27 24.84 -13.86 14.05
N PRO A 28 25.39 -15.03 14.40
CA PRO A 28 25.13 -16.21 13.56
C PRO A 28 25.22 -17.56 14.31
N ASP A 29 24.43 -18.57 13.94
CA ASP A 29 24.85 -19.99 14.05
C ASP A 29 23.87 -20.88 13.26
N ASP A 30 24.26 -21.24 12.04
CA ASP A 30 23.92 -22.49 11.34
C ASP A 30 25.24 -22.91 10.67
N PRO A 31 25.81 -24.11 10.91
CA PRO A 31 25.32 -25.32 10.22
C PRO A 31 25.61 -26.65 10.96
N SER A 32 24.72 -27.64 10.86
CA SER A 32 25.19 -28.98 10.43
C SER A 32 24.05 -29.92 10.07
N ARG A 33 24.24 -30.53 8.90
CA ARG A 33 23.39 -31.48 8.20
C ARG A 33 24.10 -32.84 8.28
N GLU A 34 23.79 -33.62 9.30
CA GLU A 34 24.27 -35.00 9.40
C GLU A 34 23.22 -35.92 8.77
N ALA A 35 23.48 -36.31 7.52
CA ALA A 35 22.72 -37.34 6.82
C ALA A 35 23.17 -38.72 7.33
N VAL A 36 22.33 -39.39 8.10
CA VAL A 36 22.45 -40.83 8.35
C VAL A 36 21.25 -41.53 7.73
N SER A 37 21.51 -42.05 6.53
CA SER A 37 20.64 -43.02 5.84
C SER A 37 20.70 -44.34 6.61
N SER A 38 19.61 -44.70 7.30
CA SER A 38 19.42 -46.04 7.87
C SER A 38 18.46 -46.81 6.97
N SER A 39 19.01 -47.76 6.23
CA SER A 39 18.28 -48.64 5.32
C SER A 39 17.89 -49.92 6.06
N ASP A 40 16.74 -49.89 6.75
CA ASP A 40 16.15 -51.11 7.30
C ASP A 40 15.21 -51.74 6.25
N VAL A 41 15.68 -52.86 5.71
CA VAL A 41 14.98 -53.73 4.78
C VAL A 41 13.77 -54.34 5.51
N ILE A 42 12.59 -53.77 5.31
CA ILE A 42 11.34 -54.41 5.73
C ILE A 42 11.09 -55.58 4.79
N ALA A 43 11.26 -56.80 5.30
CA ALA A 43 10.89 -58.05 4.66
C ALA A 43 9.37 -58.05 4.38
N MET A 44 8.98 -57.68 3.16
CA MET A 44 7.58 -57.77 2.72
C MET A 44 7.26 -59.23 2.41
N LYS A 45 6.40 -59.84 3.24
CA LYS A 45 5.72 -61.10 2.92
C LYS A 45 4.62 -60.79 1.91
N ILE A 46 4.92 -61.03 0.63
CA ILE A 46 4.06 -60.80 -0.53
C ILE A 46 3.16 -62.02 -0.70
N GLU A 47 2.11 -62.18 0.11
CA GLU A 47 1.05 -63.17 -0.15
C GLU A 47 -0.14 -62.84 0.75
N ASP A 48 -0.90 -61.78 0.41
CA ASP A 48 -2.38 -61.77 0.53
C ASP A 48 -2.99 -60.45 0.00
N LEU A 49 -2.76 -60.12 -1.28
CA LEU A 49 -3.51 -59.04 -1.94
C LEU A 49 -3.99 -59.52 -3.30
N THR A 50 -5.05 -60.33 -3.25
CA THR A 50 -5.92 -60.57 -4.40
C THR A 50 -6.73 -59.31 -4.65
N TYR A 51 -6.16 -58.31 -5.33
CA TYR A 51 -6.91 -57.24 -5.99
C TYR A 51 -6.23 -56.92 -7.32
N PRO A 52 -6.97 -56.85 -8.44
CA PRO A 52 -6.36 -56.54 -9.71
C PRO A 52 -5.95 -55.08 -9.69
N LEU A 53 -4.65 -54.82 -9.83
CA LEU A 53 -4.07 -53.55 -10.21
C LEU A 53 -4.65 -53.15 -11.59
N ILE A 54 -5.85 -52.59 -11.59
CA ILE A 54 -6.46 -51.95 -12.75
C ILE A 54 -6.68 -50.51 -12.34
N TYR A 55 -5.86 -49.66 -12.96
CA TYR A 55 -6.04 -48.24 -13.27
C TYR A 55 -4.77 -47.45 -12.94
N PRO A 56 -4.06 -46.93 -13.95
CA PRO A 56 -3.37 -45.66 -13.74
C PRO A 56 -4.49 -44.63 -13.55
N LEU A 57 -4.80 -44.24 -12.31
CA LEU A 57 -5.64 -43.08 -12.06
C LEU A 57 -4.80 -41.85 -12.41
N SER A 58 -4.77 -41.54 -13.70
CA SER A 58 -4.20 -40.31 -14.21
C SER A 58 -4.90 -39.15 -13.49
N PRO A 59 -4.18 -38.28 -12.75
CA PRO A 59 -4.77 -37.06 -12.27
C PRO A 59 -5.13 -36.26 -13.51
N ALA A 60 -6.40 -36.24 -13.88
CA ALA A 60 -6.90 -35.24 -14.79
C ALA A 60 -6.69 -33.90 -14.08
N THR A 61 -5.55 -33.26 -14.38
CA THR A 61 -5.25 -31.88 -14.04
C THR A 61 -6.26 -31.02 -14.78
N THR A 62 -7.48 -30.98 -14.26
CA THR A 62 -8.42 -29.93 -14.59
C THR A 62 -7.82 -28.66 -14.01
N THR A 63 -6.96 -28.01 -14.79
CA THR A 63 -6.65 -26.60 -14.60
C THR A 63 -8.00 -25.92 -14.78
N ARG A 64 -8.73 -25.74 -13.68
CA ARG A 64 -9.97 -24.97 -13.67
C ARG A 64 -9.54 -23.55 -13.97
N ARG A 65 -9.46 -23.22 -15.26
CA ARG A 65 -9.14 -21.88 -15.74
C ARG A 65 -10.12 -20.96 -15.04
N HIS A 66 -9.61 -20.16 -14.11
CA HIS A 66 -10.40 -19.17 -13.41
C HIS A 66 -10.93 -18.21 -14.47
N GLN A 67 -12.19 -18.39 -14.85
CA GLN A 67 -12.84 -17.54 -15.84
C GLN A 67 -12.77 -16.11 -15.32
N ARG A 68 -11.98 -15.27 -15.99
CA ARG A 68 -11.88 -13.86 -15.60
C ARG A 68 -13.22 -13.21 -15.94
N LYS A 69 -13.90 -12.73 -14.90
CA LYS A 69 -15.09 -11.91 -15.05
C LYS A 69 -14.68 -10.63 -15.78
N SER A 70 -15.22 -10.42 -16.99
CA SER A 70 -15.04 -9.18 -17.71
C SER A 70 -16.07 -8.15 -17.23
N TYR A 71 -15.62 -6.92 -17.02
CA TYR A 71 -16.50 -5.81 -16.69
C TYR A 71 -16.92 -5.09 -17.97
N ASN A 72 -18.22 -4.87 -18.16
CA ASN A 72 -18.69 -3.99 -19.21
C ASN A 72 -18.40 -2.52 -18.84
N ARG A 73 -18.47 -1.61 -19.83
CA ARG A 73 -18.20 -0.18 -19.62
C ARG A 73 -19.05 0.40 -18.49
N SER A 74 -20.34 0.04 -18.41
CA SER A 74 -21.25 0.50 -17.36
C SER A 74 -20.80 0.09 -15.96
N SER A 75 -20.32 -1.15 -15.79
CA SER A 75 -19.80 -1.64 -14.51
C SER A 75 -18.54 -0.90 -14.10
N LEU A 76 -17.65 -0.62 -15.06
CA LEU A 76 -16.42 0.16 -14.83
C LEU A 76 -16.73 1.62 -14.47
N HIS A 77 -17.67 2.25 -15.16
CA HIS A 77 -18.12 3.60 -14.81
C HIS A 77 -18.74 3.63 -13.42
N ARG A 78 -19.55 2.63 -13.06
CA ARG A 78 -20.15 2.54 -11.73
C ARG A 78 -19.09 2.37 -10.65
N SER A 79 -18.10 1.50 -10.84
CA SER A 79 -17.03 1.31 -9.85
C SER A 79 -16.18 2.57 -9.70
N ALA A 80 -15.88 3.27 -10.80
CA ALA A 80 -15.15 4.53 -10.76
C ALA A 80 -15.92 5.60 -9.97
N ARG A 81 -17.23 5.75 -10.23
CA ARG A 81 -18.10 6.67 -9.48
C ARG A 81 -18.16 6.32 -8.00
N LEU A 82 -18.27 5.04 -7.64
CA LEU A 82 -18.28 4.60 -6.24
C LEU A 82 -16.95 4.92 -5.55
N ALA A 83 -15.82 4.66 -6.21
CA ALA A 83 -14.51 5.01 -5.67
C ALA A 83 -14.38 6.53 -5.45
N GLN A 84 -14.81 7.34 -6.43
CA GLN A 84 -14.82 8.80 -6.30
C GLN A 84 -15.73 9.27 -5.16
N CYS A 85 -16.96 8.77 -5.08
CA CYS A 85 -17.90 9.14 -4.02
C CYS A 85 -17.38 8.76 -2.63
N ASN A 86 -16.68 7.63 -2.49
CA ASN A 86 -16.10 7.23 -1.21
C ASN A 86 -14.99 8.21 -0.79
N VAL A 87 -14.08 8.57 -1.70
CA VAL A 87 -13.03 9.57 -1.41
C VAL A 87 -13.63 10.91 -0.99
N LEU A 88 -14.70 11.36 -1.65
CA LEU A 88 -15.37 12.61 -1.28
C LEU A 88 -16.08 12.53 0.08
N LYS A 89 -16.56 11.35 0.49
CA LYS A 89 -17.13 11.14 1.83
C LYS A 89 -16.06 11.09 2.90
N ASP A 90 -14.93 10.43 2.63
CA ASP A 90 -13.80 10.35 3.57
C ASP A 90 -13.17 11.73 3.83
N LEU A 91 -13.37 12.68 2.90
CA LEU A 91 -12.96 14.09 3.01
C LEU A 91 -14.07 14.99 3.56
N ASP A 92 -15.22 14.44 3.96
CA ASP A 92 -16.42 15.17 4.39
C ASP A 92 -16.95 16.21 3.37
N ILE A 93 -16.50 16.13 2.10
CA ILE A 93 -16.96 16.99 1.00
C ILE A 93 -18.39 16.63 0.60
N VAL A 94 -18.74 15.34 0.67
CA VAL A 94 -20.10 14.87 0.43
C VAL A 94 -20.73 14.50 1.77
N GLY A 95 -21.74 15.27 2.17
CA GLY A 95 -22.51 15.03 3.38
C GLY A 95 -23.35 13.76 3.33
N ASN A 96 -23.94 13.41 4.48
CA ASN A 96 -24.84 12.26 4.62
C ASN A 96 -26.07 12.32 3.71
N ASP A 97 -26.47 13.52 3.30
CA ASP A 97 -27.57 13.78 2.38
C ASP A 97 -27.15 13.65 0.89
N VAL A 98 -25.92 13.19 0.63
CA VAL A 98 -25.32 13.04 -0.70
C VAL A 98 -25.15 14.39 -1.42
N LYS A 99 -25.24 15.50 -0.71
CA LYS A 99 -24.95 16.82 -1.25
C LYS A 99 -23.51 17.21 -0.96
N LEU A 100 -23.01 18.12 -1.80
CA LEU A 100 -21.71 18.74 -1.60
C LEU A 100 -21.81 19.77 -0.47
N ASP A 101 -20.86 19.74 0.45
CA ASP A 101 -20.68 20.76 1.46
C ASP A 101 -19.82 21.90 0.89
N GLU A 102 -20.49 23.01 0.56
CA GLU A 102 -19.83 24.18 -0.01
C GLU A 102 -18.79 24.80 0.94
N GLY A 103 -19.01 24.72 2.26
CA GLY A 103 -18.09 25.24 3.26
C GLY A 103 -16.78 24.46 3.27
N VAL A 104 -16.87 23.12 3.30
CA VAL A 104 -15.72 22.22 3.22
C VAL A 104 -14.98 22.39 1.89
N ILE A 105 -15.72 22.50 0.78
CA ILE A 105 -15.13 22.76 -0.55
C ILE A 105 -14.34 24.07 -0.55
N GLN A 106 -14.91 25.14 0.01
CA GLN A 106 -14.23 26.43 0.09
C GLN A 106 -12.97 26.35 0.95
N GLU A 107 -13.02 25.68 2.09
CA GLU A 107 -11.85 25.47 2.96
C GLU A 107 -10.73 24.75 2.22
N TYR A 108 -11.05 23.65 1.52
CA TYR A 108 -10.07 22.95 0.68
C TYR A 108 -9.53 23.83 -0.44
N ALA A 109 -10.39 24.63 -1.10
CA ALA A 109 -9.96 25.54 -2.14
C ALA A 109 -8.98 26.60 -1.62
N GLU A 110 -9.22 27.16 -0.43
CA GLU A 110 -8.28 28.08 0.22
C GLU A 110 -6.98 27.40 0.63
N CYS A 111 -7.04 26.17 1.15
CA CYS A 111 -5.85 25.38 1.45
C CYS A 111 -5.00 25.14 0.19
N LEU A 112 -5.63 24.76 -0.92
CA LEU A 112 -4.95 24.54 -2.20
C LEU A 112 -4.30 25.81 -2.74
N LYS A 113 -4.92 26.98 -2.55
CA LYS A 113 -4.31 28.27 -2.94
C LYS A 113 -3.02 28.57 -2.18
N GLN A 114 -2.93 28.12 -0.93
CA GLN A 114 -1.76 28.34 -0.08
C GLN A 114 -0.67 27.28 -0.29
N LEU A 115 -1.05 26.03 -0.59
CA LEU A 115 -0.12 24.92 -0.76
C LEU A 115 0.50 24.82 -2.16
N LEU A 116 -0.25 25.21 -3.20
CA LEU A 116 0.18 24.96 -4.57
C LEU A 116 1.07 26.08 -5.13
N PRO A 117 2.14 25.73 -5.85
CA PRO A 117 2.87 26.63 -6.72
C PRO A 117 1.95 27.39 -7.71
N PRO A 118 2.28 28.64 -8.09
CA PRO A 118 1.42 29.47 -8.95
C PRO A 118 1.13 28.88 -10.33
N ASP A 119 2.08 28.14 -10.90
CA ASP A 119 1.94 27.45 -12.18
C ASP A 119 0.89 26.33 -12.11
N LEU A 120 0.92 25.52 -11.05
CA LEU A 120 -0.08 24.48 -10.80
C LEU A 120 -1.46 25.07 -10.49
N LEU A 121 -1.50 26.16 -9.72
CA LEU A 121 -2.75 26.88 -9.44
C LEU A 121 -3.40 27.40 -10.73
N LYS A 122 -2.59 27.96 -11.63
CA LYS A 122 -3.05 28.43 -12.95
C LYS A 122 -3.58 27.27 -13.79
N SER A 123 -2.88 26.14 -13.82
CA SER A 123 -3.35 24.94 -14.50
C SER A 123 -4.70 24.46 -13.95
N LEU A 124 -4.84 24.37 -12.62
CA LEU A 124 -6.07 23.94 -11.97
C LEU A 124 -7.25 24.86 -12.28
N THR A 125 -7.06 26.18 -12.21
CA THR A 125 -8.11 27.16 -12.51
C THR A 125 -8.47 27.22 -14.00
N SER A 126 -7.53 26.87 -14.89
CA SER A 126 -7.79 26.73 -16.33
C SER A 126 -8.41 25.39 -16.73
N LEU A 127 -8.46 24.42 -15.81
CA LEU A 127 -8.99 23.08 -16.05
C LEU A 127 -10.52 23.14 -16.15
N LYS A 128 -11.02 23.48 -17.33
CA LYS A 128 -12.44 23.49 -17.63
C LYS A 128 -12.88 22.09 -18.05
N GLY A 129 -13.75 21.47 -17.25
CA GLY A 129 -14.37 20.19 -17.58
C GLY A 129 -15.38 20.36 -18.71
N HIS A 130 -15.13 19.73 -19.85
CA HIS A 130 -16.19 19.47 -20.82
C HIS A 130 -16.95 18.20 -20.38
N ALA A 131 -18.23 18.36 -20.07
CA ALA A 131 -19.13 17.22 -19.88
C ALA A 131 -19.19 16.44 -21.20
N SER A 132 -18.87 15.15 -21.15
CA SER A 132 -19.01 14.19 -22.27
C SER A 132 -20.10 13.19 -21.97
#